data_AF-X1RFX3-F1
#
_entry.id   AF-X1RFX3-F1
#
_cell.length_a   1.000
_cell.length_b   1.000
_cell.length_c   1.000
_cell.angle_alpha   90.00
_cell.angle_beta   90.00
_cell.angle_gamma   90.00
#
_symmetry.space_group_name_H-M   'P 1'
#
loop_
_entity.id
_entity.type
_entity.pdbx_description
1 polymer ?
#
loop_
_entity_poly.entity_id
_entity_poly.type
_entity_poly.pdbx_seq_one_letter_code
_entity_poly.pdbx_strand_id
1 'polypeptide(L)'
;GGRLVVKAFTAGAIIPAGKEFDGAIAGSVEAAHVSGGWAVGYVPAGVFYTNWVGGHTGNQLMMWLEYEGNDLARELYEPIGVYFVDQLTVHPAEVWCHSTKPLRSVEDIKGLKIRCGTTALNSIFKEMGAAPVFLPGGEN
;
A
#
# COMPACT_ATOMS: atom_id res chain seq x y z
N GLY A 1 -25.62 11.03 -19.52
CA GLY A 1 -24.38 10.84 -18.73
C GLY A 1 -24.35 11.84 -17.59
N GLY A 2 -23.43 11.71 -16.63
CA GLY A 2 -23.28 12.66 -15.50
C GLY A 2 -24.05 12.33 -14.21
N ARG A 3 -24.55 11.09 -14.07
CA ARG A 3 -25.22 10.64 -12.84
C ARG A 3 -24.26 10.39 -11.67
N LEU A 4 -22.98 10.16 -11.98
CA LEU A 4 -21.87 10.06 -11.03
C LEU A 4 -20.77 11.00 -11.51
N VAL A 5 -20.32 11.89 -10.64
CA VAL A 5 -19.23 12.83 -10.91
C VAL A 5 -18.21 12.67 -9.80
N VAL A 6 -17.00 12.23 -10.15
CA VAL A 6 -15.89 12.07 -9.19
C VAL A 6 -14.96 13.27 -9.33
N LYS A 7 -14.77 14.01 -8.24
CA LYS A 7 -13.79 15.09 -8.17
C LYS A 7 -12.55 14.59 -7.44
N ALA A 8 -11.44 14.43 -8.18
CA ALA A 8 -10.19 13.96 -7.61
C ALA A 8 -9.40 15.09 -6.94
N PHE A 9 -8.74 14.75 -5.83
CA PHE A 9 -7.83 15.61 -5.09
C PHE A 9 -6.52 14.86 -4.84
N THR A 10 -5.40 15.57 -4.86
CA THR A 10 -4.08 15.00 -4.53
C THR A 10 -3.94 14.80 -3.01
N ALA A 11 -3.04 13.91 -2.61
CA ALA A 11 -2.71 13.70 -1.19
C ALA A 11 -2.41 15.03 -0.48
N GLY A 12 -2.92 15.20 0.74
CA GLY A 12 -2.74 16.42 1.53
C GLY A 12 -3.64 17.61 1.14
N ALA A 13 -4.39 17.57 0.02
CA ALA A 13 -5.17 18.72 -0.44
C ALA A 13 -6.43 18.99 0.39
N ILE A 14 -7.11 17.92 0.86
CA ILE A 14 -8.35 18.01 1.64
C ILE A 14 -8.34 17.13 2.90
N ILE A 15 -7.55 16.05 2.88
CA ILE A 15 -7.26 15.19 4.02
C ILE A 15 -5.73 15.15 4.18
N PRO A 16 -5.18 15.18 5.41
CA PRO A 16 -3.74 15.04 5.63
C PRO A 16 -3.17 13.80 4.91
N ALA A 17 -1.96 13.93 4.36
CA ALA A 17 -1.33 12.85 3.61
C ALA A 17 -1.14 11.60 4.49
N GLY A 18 -1.58 10.43 4.00
CA GLY A 18 -1.55 9.17 4.74
C GLY A 18 -2.75 8.96 5.68
N LYS A 19 -3.73 9.88 5.68
CA LYS A 19 -4.98 9.80 6.47
C LYS A 19 -6.23 9.67 5.61
N GLU A 20 -6.07 9.46 4.30
CA GLU A 20 -7.17 9.40 3.34
C GLU A 20 -8.11 8.22 3.62
N PHE A 21 -7.58 7.08 4.06
CA PHE A 21 -8.39 5.91 4.43
C PHE A 21 -9.23 6.15 5.69
N ASP A 22 -8.64 6.78 6.72
CA ASP A 22 -9.36 7.20 7.93
C ASP A 22 -10.51 8.15 7.56
N GLY A 23 -10.29 9.03 6.59
CA GLY A 23 -11.33 9.92 6.05
C GLY A 23 -12.47 9.18 5.37
N ALA A 24 -12.19 8.12 4.61
CA ALA A 24 -13.21 7.29 3.99
C ALA A 24 -14.04 6.51 5.03
N ILE A 25 -13.39 5.93 6.06
CA ILE A 25 -14.09 5.26 7.16
C ILE A 25 -14.99 6.24 7.93
N ALA A 26 -14.49 7.45 8.19
CA ALA A 26 -15.25 8.48 8.91
C ALA A 26 -16.35 9.15 8.07
N GLY A 27 -16.39 8.91 6.75
CA GLY A 27 -17.34 9.53 5.83
C GLY A 27 -17.06 11.00 5.52
N SER A 28 -15.83 11.49 5.75
CA SER A 28 -15.44 12.86 5.37
C SER A 28 -15.10 12.98 3.88
N VAL A 29 -14.82 11.85 3.23
CA VAL A 29 -14.74 11.69 1.77
C VAL A 29 -15.48 10.41 1.38
N GLU A 30 -16.13 10.40 0.21
CA GLU A 30 -16.89 9.23 -0.25
C GLU A 30 -16.02 8.07 -0.75
N ALA A 31 -14.79 8.36 -1.17
CA ALA A 31 -13.85 7.37 -1.66
C ALA A 31 -12.41 7.83 -1.47
N ALA A 32 -11.50 6.87 -1.25
CA ALA A 32 -10.07 7.10 -1.19
C ALA A 32 -9.33 6.08 -2.08
N HIS A 33 -8.36 6.56 -2.86
CA HIS A 33 -7.42 5.70 -3.58
C HIS A 33 -6.12 5.64 -2.79
N VAL A 34 -5.90 4.51 -2.10
CA VAL A 34 -4.80 4.30 -1.16
C VAL A 34 -4.21 2.91 -1.35
N SER A 35 -3.00 2.68 -0.81
CA SER A 35 -2.42 1.35 -0.74
C SER A 35 -3.14 0.49 0.30
N GLY A 36 -3.48 -0.77 -0.03
CA GLY A 36 -4.01 -1.74 0.94
C GLY A 36 -3.08 -1.96 2.15
N GLY A 37 -1.78 -1.71 1.99
CA GLY A 37 -0.81 -1.75 3.10
C GLY A 37 -1.02 -0.66 4.17
N TRP A 38 -1.77 0.40 3.87
CA TRP A 38 -2.12 1.45 4.85
C TRP A 38 -3.38 1.10 5.65
N ALA A 39 -4.22 0.22 5.12
CA ALA A 39 -5.40 -0.30 5.81
C ALA A 39 -5.07 -1.36 6.87
N VAL A 40 -3.81 -1.79 7.02
CA VAL A 40 -3.38 -2.91 7.89
C VAL A 40 -3.77 -2.74 9.36
N GLY A 41 -3.92 -1.50 9.84
CA GLY A 41 -4.41 -1.23 11.20
C GLY A 41 -5.89 -1.62 11.43
N TYR A 42 -6.66 -1.72 10.35
CA TYR A 42 -8.09 -2.05 10.35
C TYR A 42 -8.36 -3.42 9.72
N VAL A 43 -7.71 -3.69 8.59
CA VAL A 43 -7.79 -4.91 7.80
C VAL A 43 -6.37 -5.48 7.66
N PRO A 44 -5.89 -6.30 8.59
CA PRO A 44 -4.52 -6.82 8.56
C PRO A 44 -4.16 -7.55 7.26
N ALA A 45 -5.11 -8.29 6.69
CA ALA A 45 -4.95 -8.99 5.42
C ALA A 45 -4.87 -8.05 4.20
N GLY A 46 -5.17 -6.75 4.36
CA GLY A 46 -5.08 -5.73 3.31
C GLY A 46 -3.68 -5.61 2.69
N VAL A 47 -2.64 -6.05 3.40
CA VAL A 47 -1.26 -6.10 2.87
C VAL A 47 -1.10 -7.05 1.67
N PHE A 48 -1.98 -8.03 1.50
CA PHE A 48 -1.96 -8.95 0.35
C PHE A 48 -2.70 -8.39 -0.88
N TYR A 49 -3.27 -7.19 -0.77
CA TYR A 49 -3.90 -6.46 -1.88
C TYR A 49 -3.00 -5.33 -2.41
N THR A 50 -1.70 -5.40 -2.10
CA THR A 50 -0.66 -4.51 -2.64
C THR A 50 0.50 -5.36 -3.16
N ASN A 51 1.68 -4.78 -3.38
CA ASN A 51 2.90 -5.53 -3.63
C ASN A 51 3.48 -6.04 -2.30
N TRP A 52 3.84 -7.33 -2.23
CA TRP A 52 4.59 -7.89 -1.10
C TRP A 52 5.79 -8.72 -1.57
N VAL A 53 6.74 -8.90 -0.65
CA VAL A 53 7.98 -9.65 -0.92
C VAL A 53 7.64 -11.10 -1.26
N GLY A 54 8.12 -11.57 -2.42
CA GLY A 54 7.84 -12.92 -2.91
C GLY A 54 6.39 -13.14 -3.37
N GLY A 55 5.63 -12.06 -3.57
CA GLY A 55 4.25 -12.12 -3.99
C GLY A 55 4.04 -12.35 -5.49
N HIS A 56 2.82 -12.07 -5.92
CA HIS A 56 2.42 -12.19 -7.31
C HIS A 56 3.17 -11.21 -8.23
N THR A 57 3.44 -11.67 -9.45
CA THR A 57 3.65 -10.74 -10.57
C THR A 57 2.36 -9.93 -10.82
N GLY A 58 2.47 -8.78 -11.50
CA GLY A 58 1.28 -7.97 -11.82
C GLY A 58 0.18 -8.76 -12.54
N ASN A 59 0.53 -9.66 -13.47
CA ASN A 59 -0.44 -10.52 -14.15
C ASN A 59 -1.11 -11.52 -13.21
N GLN A 60 -0.34 -12.13 -12.31
CA GLN A 60 -0.90 -13.07 -11.33
C GLN A 60 -1.83 -12.36 -10.35
N LEU A 61 -1.49 -11.13 -9.93
CA LEU A 61 -2.34 -10.33 -9.05
C LEU A 61 -3.66 -9.98 -9.75
N MET A 62 -3.60 -9.51 -11.00
CA MET A 62 -4.80 -9.21 -11.79
C MET A 62 -5.70 -10.44 -11.97
N MET A 63 -5.12 -11.59 -12.31
CA MET A 63 -5.88 -12.83 -12.43
C MET A 63 -6.53 -13.22 -11.10
N TRP A 64 -5.77 -13.18 -10.01
CA TRP A 64 -6.32 -13.53 -8.70
C TRP A 64 -7.46 -12.61 -8.27
N LEU A 65 -7.32 -11.29 -8.46
CA LEU A 65 -8.37 -10.30 -8.16
C LEU A 65 -9.65 -10.56 -8.96
N GLU A 66 -9.52 -10.89 -10.25
CA GLU A 66 -10.64 -11.18 -11.15
C GLU A 66 -11.42 -12.43 -10.72
N TYR A 67 -10.73 -13.49 -10.28
CA TYR A 67 -11.39 -14.76 -9.94
C TYR A 67 -11.92 -14.83 -8.50
N GLU A 68 -11.17 -14.34 -7.51
CA GLU A 68 -11.52 -14.51 -6.09
C GLU A 68 -11.14 -13.31 -5.21
N GLY A 69 -10.04 -12.63 -5.52
CA GLY A 69 -9.47 -11.61 -4.65
C GLY A 69 -10.43 -10.46 -4.38
N ASN A 70 -11.16 -9.95 -5.37
CA ASN A 70 -12.08 -8.84 -5.15
C ASN A 70 -13.25 -9.18 -4.22
N ASP A 71 -13.77 -10.40 -4.26
CA ASP A 71 -14.85 -10.82 -3.37
C ASP A 71 -14.32 -11.03 -1.94
N LEU A 72 -13.15 -11.65 -1.79
CA LEU A 72 -12.46 -11.76 -0.51
C LEU A 72 -12.14 -10.38 0.09
N ALA A 73 -11.76 -9.40 -0.74
CA ALA A 73 -11.52 -8.04 -0.28
C ALA A 73 -12.80 -7.40 0.25
N ARG A 74 -13.93 -7.59 -0.43
CA ARG A 74 -15.22 -7.02 0.01
C ARG A 74 -15.63 -7.59 1.36
N GLU A 75 -15.50 -8.89 1.56
CA GLU A 75 -15.74 -9.54 2.87
C GLU A 75 -14.80 -9.00 3.96
N LEU A 76 -13.53 -8.75 3.62
CA LEU A 76 -12.54 -8.24 4.57
C LEU A 76 -12.82 -6.79 5.02
N TYR A 77 -13.35 -5.94 4.13
CA TYR A 77 -13.60 -4.53 4.41
C TYR A 77 -15.04 -4.24 4.89
N GLU A 78 -15.98 -5.18 4.72
CA GLU A 78 -17.37 -5.05 5.21
C GLU A 78 -17.47 -4.68 6.71
N PRO A 79 -16.69 -5.28 7.65
CA PRO A 79 -16.81 -4.98 9.08
C PRO A 79 -16.47 -3.53 9.45
N ILE A 80 -15.71 -2.83 8.61
CA ILE A 80 -15.36 -1.43 8.80
C ILE A 80 -16.23 -0.47 7.97
N GLY A 81 -17.28 -0.99 7.32
CA GLY A 81 -18.25 -0.21 6.56
C GLY A 81 -17.68 0.36 5.26
N VAL A 82 -16.59 -0.20 4.74
CA VAL A 82 -15.94 0.26 3.50
C VAL A 82 -16.16 -0.77 2.40
N TYR A 83 -16.53 -0.30 1.20
CA TYR A 83 -16.63 -1.16 0.03
C TYR A 83 -15.32 -1.14 -0.77
N PHE A 84 -14.65 -2.29 -0.88
CA PHE A 84 -13.50 -2.45 -1.75
C PHE A 84 -13.96 -2.54 -3.21
N VAL A 85 -13.60 -1.54 -4.02
CA VAL A 85 -13.96 -1.49 -5.45
C VAL A 85 -13.09 -2.46 -6.25
N ASP A 86 -11.80 -2.16 -6.33
CA ASP A 86 -10.76 -2.96 -6.99
C ASP A 86 -9.37 -2.35 -6.69
N GLN A 87 -8.29 -3.08 -7.02
CA GLN A 87 -6.94 -2.53 -7.07
C GLN A 87 -6.70 -1.81 -8.40
N LEU A 88 -6.90 -0.49 -8.42
CA LEU A 88 -6.78 0.31 -9.66
C LEU A 88 -5.36 0.34 -10.26
N THR A 89 -4.34 0.20 -9.42
CA THR A 89 -2.94 0.29 -9.88
C THR A 89 -2.20 -1.00 -9.57
N VAL A 90 -1.92 -1.77 -10.62
CA VAL A 90 -1.07 -2.95 -10.55
C VAL A 90 0.32 -2.58 -11.03
N HIS A 91 1.30 -2.72 -10.14
CA HIS A 91 2.67 -2.35 -10.43
C HIS A 91 3.48 -3.59 -10.89
N PRO A 92 4.48 -3.40 -11.77
CA PRO A 92 5.50 -4.42 -12.00
C PRO A 92 6.39 -4.57 -10.75
N ALA A 93 7.36 -5.47 -10.82
CA ALA A 93 8.41 -5.55 -9.80
C ALA A 93 9.09 -4.19 -9.61
N GLU A 94 9.22 -3.75 -8.35
CA GLU A 94 9.85 -2.47 -8.01
C GLU A 94 11.37 -2.52 -8.20
N VAL A 95 11.97 -1.35 -8.41
CA VAL A 95 13.42 -1.19 -8.24
C VAL A 95 13.74 -1.47 -6.78
N TRP A 96 14.64 -2.43 -6.53
CA TRP A 96 14.93 -2.93 -5.19
C TRP A 96 15.24 -1.82 -4.16
N CYS A 97 16.19 -0.93 -4.47
CA CYS A 97 16.44 0.25 -3.67
C CYS A 97 17.19 1.33 -4.46
N HIS A 98 17.03 2.57 -4.03
CA HIS A 98 17.94 3.66 -4.36
C HIS A 98 18.88 3.88 -3.16
N SER A 99 20.20 3.81 -3.39
CA SER A 99 21.20 3.91 -2.34
C SER A 99 22.33 4.85 -2.74
N THR A 100 22.82 5.63 -1.77
CA THR A 100 24.00 6.50 -1.94
C THR A 100 25.32 5.72 -1.88
N LYS A 101 25.28 4.45 -1.46
CA LYS A 101 26.43 3.54 -1.41
C LYS A 101 26.12 2.23 -2.14
N PRO A 102 27.13 1.55 -2.73
CA PRO A 102 26.92 0.21 -3.29
C PRO A 102 26.43 -0.78 -2.23
N LEU A 103 25.49 -1.64 -2.59
CA LEU A 103 25.05 -2.79 -1.80
C LEU A 103 25.29 -4.03 -2.66
N ARG A 104 26.15 -4.94 -2.20
CA ARG A 104 26.64 -6.11 -2.95
C ARG A 104 26.34 -7.44 -2.26
N SER A 105 26.07 -7.42 -0.96
CA SER A 105 25.67 -8.61 -0.21
C SER A 105 24.59 -8.30 0.82
N VAL A 106 24.04 -9.34 1.43
CA VAL A 106 23.02 -9.22 2.48
C VAL A 106 23.60 -8.52 3.72
N GLU A 107 24.89 -8.68 3.99
CA GLU A 107 25.59 -8.04 5.10
C GLU A 107 25.55 -6.51 5.00
N ASP A 108 25.51 -5.95 3.78
CA ASP A 108 25.47 -4.49 3.56
C ASP A 108 24.17 -3.84 4.04
N ILE A 109 23.13 -4.65 4.29
CA ILE A 109 21.83 -4.22 4.81
C ILE A 109 21.91 -3.91 6.32
N LYS A 110 22.84 -4.53 7.05
CA LYS A 110 23.00 -4.30 8.49
C LYS A 110 23.35 -2.83 8.77
N GLY A 111 22.57 -2.19 9.62
CA GLY A 111 22.70 -0.77 9.96
C GLY A 111 22.30 0.19 8.84
N LEU A 112 21.78 -0.29 7.71
CA LEU A 112 21.32 0.56 6.62
C LEU A 112 20.09 1.34 7.08
N LYS A 113 20.14 2.68 7.01
CA LYS A 113 18.95 3.52 7.12
C LYS A 113 18.23 3.50 5.77
N ILE A 114 17.02 2.96 5.73
CA ILE A 114 16.28 2.74 4.47
C ILE A 114 14.84 3.23 4.60
N ARG A 115 14.35 3.94 3.58
CA ARG A 115 12.93 4.31 3.49
C ARG A 115 12.13 3.13 2.97
N CYS A 116 11.11 2.71 3.71
CA CYS A 116 10.22 1.61 3.32
C CYS A 116 8.77 2.11 3.23
N GLY A 117 8.04 1.68 2.18
CA GLY A 117 6.69 2.16 1.89
C GLY A 117 5.55 1.47 2.66
N THR A 118 5.81 0.33 3.32
CA THR A 118 4.78 -0.46 4.03
C THR A 118 5.30 -1.04 5.34
N THR A 119 4.41 -1.29 6.31
CA THR A 119 4.77 -1.88 7.61
C THR A 119 5.40 -3.27 7.46
N ALA A 120 4.88 -4.10 6.55
CA ALA A 120 5.46 -5.43 6.31
C ALA A 120 6.90 -5.35 5.79
N LEU A 121 7.18 -4.45 4.85
CA LEU A 121 8.54 -4.25 4.35
C LEU A 121 9.47 -3.70 5.43
N ASN A 122 8.98 -2.78 6.27
CA ASN A 122 9.72 -2.31 7.45
C ASN A 122 10.11 -3.47 8.37
N SER A 123 9.19 -4.40 8.68
CA SER A 123 9.48 -5.56 9.53
C SER A 123 10.56 -6.46 8.95
N ILE A 124 10.50 -6.78 7.65
CA ILE A 124 11.49 -7.62 6.96
C ILE A 124 12.88 -6.98 7.05
N PHE A 125 13.01 -5.70 6.68
CA PHE A 125 14.30 -5.02 6.72
C PHE A 125 14.85 -4.86 8.15
N LYS A 126 13.97 -4.68 9.14
CA LYS A 126 14.36 -4.66 10.55
C LYS A 126 14.93 -6.00 11.00
N GLU A 127 14.32 -7.12 10.61
CA GLU A 127 14.85 -8.46 10.88
C GLU A 127 16.20 -8.71 10.19
N MET A 128 16.40 -8.12 9.00
CA MET A 128 17.70 -8.13 8.30
C MET A 128 18.76 -7.23 8.95
N GLY A 129 18.42 -6.51 10.02
CA GLY A 129 19.33 -5.65 10.79
C GLY A 129 19.44 -4.22 10.28
N ALA A 130 18.54 -3.77 9.39
CA ALA A 130 18.45 -2.38 8.95
C ALA A 130 17.74 -1.49 10.00
N ALA A 131 17.76 -0.18 9.76
CA ALA A 131 17.00 0.82 10.51
C ALA A 131 15.98 1.48 9.58
N PRO A 132 14.83 0.83 9.32
CA PRO A 132 13.88 1.31 8.33
C PRO A 132 13.04 2.49 8.87
N VAL A 133 12.66 3.41 7.99
CA VAL A 133 11.82 4.58 8.30
C VAL A 133 10.65 4.67 7.34
N PHE A 134 9.47 5.01 7.87
CA PHE A 134 8.31 5.34 7.05
C PHE A 134 8.32 6.84 6.72
N LEU A 135 8.30 7.16 5.43
CA LEU A 135 8.16 8.51 4.91
C LEU A 135 7.16 8.50 3.74
N PRO A 136 6.19 9.45 3.68
CA PRO A 136 5.36 9.65 2.51
C PRO A 136 6.21 9.89 1.26
N GLY A 137 5.78 9.41 0.09
CA GLY A 137 6.61 9.45 -1.13
C GLY A 137 6.95 10.85 -1.65
N GLY A 138 6.21 11.89 -1.22
CA GLY A 138 6.45 13.28 -1.60
C GLY A 138 7.39 14.04 -0.67
N GLU A 139 7.79 13.45 0.47
CA GLU A 139 8.76 14.04 1.38
C GLU A 139 10.15 13.50 1.02
N ASN A 140 11.07 14.39 0.64
CA ASN A 140 12.49 14.10 0.40
C ASN A 140 13.32 14.37 1.65
#